data_AF-A0ABD0MYC5-F1
#
_entry.id   AF-A0ABD0MYC5-F1
#
_cell.length_a   1.000
_cell.length_b   1.000
_cell.length_c   1.000
_cell.angle_alpha   90.00
_cell.angle_beta   90.00
_cell.angle_gamma   90.00
#
_symmetry.space_group_name_H-M   'P 1'
#
loop_
_entity.id
_entity.type
_entity.pdbx_description
1 polymer ?
#
loop_
_entity_poly.entity_id
_entity_poly.type
_entity_poly.pdbx_seq_one_letter_code
_entity_poly.pdbx_strand_id
1 'polypeptide(L)' 'DHRNAAAEQIFPLDMAPNSVDDNYDGCTKEMANLVKTKYLEKEMSDSPEFKKSWQ' A
#
# COMPACT_ATOMS: atom_id res chain seq x y z
N ASP A 1 1.03 16.05 -25.57
CA ASP A 1 1.10 14.58 -25.58
C ASP A 1 2.35 14.21 -24.79
N HIS A 2 2.22 13.54 -23.65
CA HIS A 2 3.30 13.31 -22.69
C HIS A 2 4.29 12.22 -23.13
N ARG A 3 4.20 11.78 -24.38
CA ARG A 3 5.04 10.72 -24.93
C ARG A 3 6.35 11.30 -25.39
N ASN A 4 7.29 11.44 -24.46
CA ASN A 4 8.70 11.55 -24.82
C ASN A 4 9.55 10.90 -23.74
N ALA A 5 9.68 9.57 -23.77
CA ALA A 5 10.69 8.87 -22.99
C ALA A 5 11.21 7.63 -23.75
N ALA A 6 12.50 7.41 -23.58
CA ALA A 6 13.32 6.40 -24.23
C ALA A 6 12.73 4.98 -24.10
N ALA A 7 12.71 4.23 -25.22
CA ALA A 7 12.43 2.79 -25.31
C ALA A 7 11.59 2.24 -24.15
N GLU A 8 10.37 2.78 -23.98
CA GLU A 8 9.52 2.47 -22.84
C GLU A 8 9.17 0.98 -22.87
N GLN A 9 9.55 0.26 -21.82
CA GLN A 9 8.96 -1.04 -21.54
C GLN A 9 7.46 -0.79 -21.31
N ILE A 10 6.64 -1.20 -22.29
CA ILE A 10 5.19 -1.06 -22.22
C ILE A 10 4.66 -2.12 -21.26
N PHE A 11 4.16 -1.69 -20.10
CA PHE A 11 3.43 -2.54 -19.18
C PHE A 11 1.95 -2.52 -19.55
N PRO A 12 1.35 -3.66 -19.95
CA PRO A 12 -0.07 -3.71 -20.25
C PRO A 12 -0.88 -3.50 -18.98
N LEU A 13 -2.04 -2.85 -19.11
CA LEU A 13 -3.02 -2.76 -18.02
C LEU A 13 -3.68 -4.12 -17.79
N ASP A 14 -3.89 -4.48 -16.54
CA ASP A 14 -4.59 -5.68 -16.13
C ASP A 14 -5.53 -5.40 -14.94
N MET A 15 -6.12 -6.46 -14.38
CA MET A 15 -7.00 -6.38 -13.21
C MET A 15 -6.24 -6.38 -11.88
N ALA A 16 -4.91 -6.32 -11.90
CA ALA A 16 -4.02 -6.38 -10.73
C ALA A 16 -4.35 -7.53 -9.75
N PRO A 17 -4.47 -8.80 -10.18
CA PRO A 17 -4.93 -9.90 -9.33
C PRO A 17 -4.01 -10.21 -8.13
N ASN A 18 -2.79 -9.65 -8.11
CA ASN A 18 -1.82 -9.81 -7.03
C ASN A 18 -1.74 -8.58 -6.11
N SER A 19 -2.58 -7.55 -6.30
CA SER A 19 -2.59 -6.38 -5.43
C SER A 19 -3.34 -6.66 -4.12
N VAL A 20 -2.94 -5.97 -3.05
CA VAL A 20 -3.75 -5.87 -1.83
C VAL A 20 -4.78 -4.75 -2.04
N ASP A 21 -6.04 -5.11 -2.27
CA ASP A 21 -7.14 -4.21 -2.63
C ASP A 21 -8.32 -4.31 -1.64
N ASP A 22 -8.01 -4.50 -0.35
CA ASP A 22 -8.98 -4.66 0.72
C ASP A 22 -9.98 -3.49 0.79
N ASN A 23 -11.27 -3.79 0.66
CA ASN A 23 -12.35 -2.81 0.80
C ASN A 23 -12.78 -2.58 2.26
N TYR A 24 -12.33 -3.46 3.18
CA TYR A 24 -12.67 -3.49 4.61
C TYR A 24 -14.18 -3.50 4.93
N ASP A 25 -15.03 -3.95 4.00
CA ASP A 25 -16.47 -4.04 4.24
C ASP A 25 -16.78 -5.13 5.27
N GLY A 26 -17.61 -4.80 6.26
CA GLY A 26 -17.94 -5.68 7.39
C GLY A 26 -16.85 -5.87 8.46
N CYS A 27 -15.63 -5.35 8.28
CA CYS A 27 -14.53 -5.50 9.26
C CYS A 27 -13.79 -4.20 9.62
N THR A 28 -14.34 -3.04 9.22
CA THR A 28 -13.69 -1.72 9.37
C THR A 28 -13.30 -1.42 10.82
N LYS A 29 -14.16 -1.74 11.80
CA LYS A 29 -13.93 -1.42 13.22
C LYS A 29 -12.83 -2.28 13.81
N GLU A 30 -12.84 -3.56 13.48
CA GLU A 30 -11.87 -4.55 13.90
C GLU A 30 -10.49 -4.19 13.33
N MET A 31 -10.43 -3.86 12.04
CA MET A 31 -9.19 -3.42 11.40
C MET A 31 -8.67 -2.11 11.96
N ALA A 32 -9.53 -1.13 12.23
CA ALA A 32 -9.09 0.11 12.87
C ALA A 32 -8.50 -0.14 14.27
N ASN A 33 -9.04 -1.10 15.03
CA ASN A 33 -8.47 -1.49 16.32
C ASN A 33 -7.10 -2.16 16.16
N LEU A 34 -6.97 -3.09 15.21
CA LEU A 34 -5.71 -3.79 14.94
C LEU A 34 -4.61 -2.85 14.40
N VAL A 35 -4.96 -1.89 13.55
CA VAL A 35 -4.03 -0.86 13.06
C VAL A 35 -3.43 -0.11 14.24
N LYS A 36 -4.27 0.34 15.17
CA LYS A 36 -3.84 1.12 16.35
C LYS A 36 -3.04 0.30 17.37
N THR A 37 -3.37 -0.97 17.54
CA THR A 37 -2.83 -1.79 18.64
C THR A 37 -1.72 -2.73 18.22
N LYS A 38 -1.52 -2.94 16.92
CA LYS A 38 -0.59 -3.97 16.41
C LYS A 38 0.13 -3.56 15.15
N TYR A 39 -0.59 -3.24 14.08
CA TYR A 39 0.04 -3.17 12.76
C TYR A 39 0.88 -1.91 12.56
N LEU A 40 0.40 -0.74 12.99
CA LEU A 40 1.17 0.49 12.84
C LEU A 40 2.50 0.43 13.60
N GLU A 41 2.49 -0.06 14.85
CA GLU A 41 3.71 -0.22 15.65
C GLU A 41 4.68 -1.21 15.01
N LYS A 42 4.17 -2.31 14.46
CA LYS A 42 4.96 -3.31 13.74
C LYS A 42 5.58 -2.72 12.49
N GLU A 43 4.81 -2.03 11.65
CA GLU A 43 5.29 -1.43 10.39
C GLU A 43 6.33 -0.35 10.64
N MET A 44 6.12 0.49 11.66
CA MET A 44 7.11 1.49 12.09
C MET A 44 8.39 0.84 12.67
N SER A 45 8.30 -0.37 13.21
CA SER A 45 9.47 -1.10 13.73
C SER A 45 10.23 -1.84 12.63
N ASP A 46 9.48 -2.42 11.68
CA ASP A 46 10.01 -3.27 10.61
C ASP A 46 10.60 -2.44 9.44
N SER A 47 10.14 -1.20 9.22
CA SER A 47 10.65 -0.31 8.17
C SER A 47 11.06 1.07 8.70
N PRO A 48 12.37 1.40 8.70
CA PRO A 48 12.88 2.73 9.03
C PRO A 48 12.34 3.82 8.09
N GLU A 49 12.20 3.53 6.81
CA GLU A 49 11.66 4.45 5.81
C GLU A 49 10.21 4.78 6.08
N PHE A 50 9.38 3.76 6.34
CA PHE A 50 7.98 3.94 6.70
C PHE A 50 7.87 4.79 7.98
N LYS A 51 8.64 4.45 9.02
CA LYS A 51 8.67 5.22 10.27
C LYS A 51 9.03 6.68 10.04
N LYS A 52 10.04 6.94 9.21
CA LYS A 52 10.49 8.30 8.89
C LYS A 52 9.43 9.07 8.09
N SER A 53 8.75 8.44 7.15
CA SER A 53 7.70 9.07 6.34
C SER A 53 6.42 9.33 7.11
N TRP A 54 6.16 8.56 8.17
CA TRP A 54 4.99 8.74 9.03
C TRP A 54 5.12 9.90 10.05
N GLN A 55 6.35 10.30 10.40
CA GLN A 55 6.67 11.36 11.37
C GLN A 55 6.68 12.75 10.75
#